data_AF-A0A831UPD8-F1
#
_entry.id   AF-A0A831UPD8-F1
#
_cell.length_a   1.000
_cell.length_b   1.000
_cell.length_c   1.000
_cell.angle_alpha   90.00
_cell.angle_beta   90.00
_cell.angle_gamma   90.00
#
_symmetry.space_group_name_H-M   'P 1'
#
loop_
_entity.id
_entity.type
_entity.pdbx_description
1 polymer ?
#
loop_
_entity_poly.entity_id
_entity_poly.type
_entity_poly.pdbx_seq_one_letter_code
_entity_poly.pdbx_strand_id
1 'polypeptide(L)'
;MSPRHPEGRGSVNDTIVVLTSDHGDMMGSHGLLAKTVMYEESVTVPLLIKAPGLEPRTERHVVSQVDLVPTLLDMLGAMVPETLQGISLRPLLESGKPPSSSDVFVEWTGTDEAPSMLGDAQAIPDYLKKLGSPEQLRRASVDPLRTVITENRWKLVHSPNLECHALYDLNADPLECNNLYGAAEHTERVEVMRRRLRQWGARTGDDVASAI
;
A
#
# COMPACT_ATOMS: atom_id res chain seq x y z
N MET A 1 -22.82 -21.54 26.55
CA MET A 1 -23.25 -22.30 25.35
C MET A 1 -22.02 -22.56 24.51
N SER A 2 -21.55 -23.81 24.40
CA SER A 2 -20.47 -24.14 23.46
C SER A 2 -21.02 -24.13 22.03
N PRO A 3 -20.37 -23.46 21.07
CA PRO A 3 -20.73 -23.58 19.67
C PRO A 3 -20.51 -25.02 19.24
N ARG A 4 -21.57 -25.71 18.80
CA ARG A 4 -21.46 -27.04 18.21
C ARG A 4 -20.93 -26.90 16.79
N HIS A 5 -19.71 -27.35 16.53
CA HIS A 5 -19.23 -27.57 15.18
C HIS A 5 -19.69 -28.96 14.71
N PRO A 6 -20.21 -29.10 13.47
CA PRO A 6 -20.49 -30.40 12.86
C PRO A 6 -19.20 -31.22 12.73
N GLU A 7 -19.27 -32.52 12.99
CA GLU A 7 -18.14 -33.44 12.87
C GLU A 7 -17.59 -33.44 11.42
N GLY A 8 -16.26 -33.31 11.28
CA GLY A 8 -15.57 -33.31 9.98
C GLY A 8 -15.00 -31.96 9.51
N ARG A 9 -15.16 -30.86 10.27
CA ARG A 9 -14.47 -29.59 9.99
C ARG A 9 -13.25 -29.42 10.91
N GLY A 10 -12.13 -28.95 10.37
CA GLY A 10 -10.92 -28.65 11.13
C GLY A 10 -11.22 -27.72 12.31
N SER A 11 -10.52 -27.93 13.43
CA SER A 11 -10.70 -27.13 14.63
C SER A 11 -10.29 -25.68 14.35
N VAL A 12 -11.06 -24.70 14.84
CA VAL A 12 -10.65 -23.29 14.82
C VAL A 12 -9.30 -23.13 15.49
N ASN A 13 -8.97 -23.94 16.51
CA ASN A 13 -7.68 -23.88 17.21
C ASN A 13 -6.49 -24.31 16.34
N ASP A 14 -6.72 -25.04 15.26
CA ASP A 14 -5.70 -25.55 14.31
C ASP A 14 -5.81 -24.88 12.92
N THR A 15 -6.49 -23.73 12.85
CA THR A 15 -6.70 -22.98 11.62
C THR A 15 -6.00 -21.62 11.70
N ILE A 16 -5.29 -21.24 10.63
CA ILE A 16 -4.85 -19.86 10.41
C ILE A 16 -6.00 -19.11 9.75
N VAL A 17 -6.41 -18.00 10.36
CA VAL A 17 -7.47 -17.11 9.83
C VAL A 17 -6.84 -15.73 9.59
N VAL A 18 -6.94 -15.26 8.35
CA VAL A 18 -6.52 -13.91 7.95
C VAL A 18 -7.77 -13.13 7.54
N LEU A 19 -7.99 -11.98 8.16
CA LEU A 19 -9.00 -11.02 7.76
C LEU A 19 -8.29 -9.76 7.28
N THR A 20 -8.55 -9.36 6.03
CA THR A 20 -7.98 -8.18 5.41
C THR A 20 -8.92 -7.59 4.35
N SER A 21 -8.55 -6.45 3.79
CA SER A 21 -9.14 -5.87 2.57
C SER A 21 -8.11 -5.87 1.45
N ASP A 22 -8.53 -5.75 0.20
CA ASP A 22 -7.65 -5.56 -0.96
C ASP A 22 -7.18 -4.10 -1.09
N HIS A 23 -8.06 -3.15 -0.78
CA HIS A 23 -7.74 -1.73 -0.66
C HIS A 23 -8.72 -1.01 0.29
N GLY A 24 -8.47 0.27 0.54
CA GLY A 24 -9.37 1.17 1.28
C GLY A 24 -10.31 1.97 0.36
N ASP A 25 -10.94 3.00 0.91
CA ASP A 25 -11.80 3.93 0.17
C ASP A 25 -11.70 5.32 0.83
N MET A 26 -11.55 6.35 0.00
CA MET A 26 -11.47 7.74 0.42
C MET A 26 -12.74 8.19 1.15
N MET A 27 -13.92 7.68 0.76
CA MET A 27 -15.22 8.01 1.40
C MET A 27 -15.45 9.51 1.65
N GLY A 28 -14.97 10.39 0.75
CA GLY A 28 -15.08 11.85 0.87
C GLY A 28 -13.88 12.54 1.51
N SER A 29 -12.94 11.80 2.08
CA SER A 29 -11.67 12.32 2.63
C SER A 29 -10.87 13.01 1.54
N HIS A 30 -10.23 14.13 1.88
CA HIS A 30 -9.56 15.02 0.92
C HIS A 30 -10.46 15.52 -0.23
N GLY A 31 -11.79 15.43 -0.10
CA GLY A 31 -12.73 15.72 -1.17
C GLY A 31 -12.74 14.68 -2.30
N LEU A 32 -12.17 13.50 -2.07
CA LEU A 32 -12.03 12.41 -3.02
C LEU A 32 -12.98 11.25 -2.71
N LEU A 33 -13.34 10.49 -3.74
CA LEU A 33 -14.18 9.29 -3.63
C LEU A 33 -13.41 8.07 -4.15
N ALA A 34 -13.84 6.88 -3.73
CA ALA A 34 -13.29 5.61 -4.14
C ALA A 34 -11.80 5.48 -3.78
N LYS A 35 -11.01 4.90 -4.67
CA LYS A 35 -9.61 4.51 -4.48
C LYS A 35 -8.80 4.96 -5.70
N THR A 36 -7.57 4.47 -5.85
CA THR A 36 -6.59 4.86 -6.91
C THR A 36 -5.89 6.18 -6.65
N VAL A 37 -5.71 6.50 -5.37
CA VAL A 37 -4.84 7.57 -4.88
C VAL A 37 -3.98 7.01 -3.75
N MET A 38 -2.94 7.75 -3.39
CA MET A 38 -1.91 7.25 -2.48
C MET A 38 -2.14 7.59 -1.01
N TYR A 39 -3.25 8.22 -0.63
CA TYR A 39 -3.59 8.52 0.77
C TYR A 39 -3.87 7.27 1.60
N GLU A 40 -3.63 7.33 2.91
CA GLU A 40 -3.82 6.24 3.88
C GLU A 40 -5.23 5.65 3.79
N GLU A 41 -6.27 6.46 3.59
CA GLU A 41 -7.64 5.98 3.45
C GLU A 41 -7.81 5.02 2.26
N SER A 42 -7.01 5.17 1.20
CA SER A 42 -7.05 4.30 0.02
C SER A 42 -6.10 3.12 0.12
N VAL A 43 -4.91 3.28 0.75
CA VAL A 43 -3.83 2.27 0.68
C VAL A 43 -3.66 1.46 1.96
N THR A 44 -4.17 1.93 3.10
CA THR A 44 -4.08 1.24 4.38
C THR A 44 -5.33 0.40 4.62
N VAL A 45 -5.13 -0.89 4.91
CA VAL A 45 -6.21 -1.86 5.10
C VAL A 45 -6.11 -2.53 6.49
N PRO A 46 -7.23 -3.02 7.06
CA PRO A 46 -7.15 -3.84 8.26
C PRO A 46 -6.37 -5.12 7.96
N LEU A 47 -5.55 -5.58 8.91
CA LEU A 47 -4.94 -6.90 8.87
C LEU A 47 -5.04 -7.56 10.24
N LEU A 48 -5.87 -8.60 10.34
CA LEU A 48 -6.00 -9.42 11.55
C LEU A 48 -5.59 -10.84 11.22
N ILE A 49 -4.65 -11.38 11.99
CA ILE A 49 -4.17 -12.75 11.84
C ILE A 49 -4.40 -13.49 13.14
N LYS A 50 -5.16 -14.58 13.08
CA LYS A 50 -5.28 -15.56 14.14
C LYS A 50 -4.58 -16.83 13.68
N ALA A 51 -3.69 -17.38 14.49
CA ALA A 51 -3.03 -18.65 14.21
C ALA A 51 -2.80 -19.45 15.50
N PRO A 52 -2.62 -20.78 15.42
CA PRO A 52 -2.30 -21.60 16.58
C PRO A 52 -1.01 -21.11 17.26
N GLY A 53 -1.03 -21.00 18.60
CA GLY A 53 0.13 -20.60 19.40
C GLY A 53 0.49 -19.11 19.41
N LEU A 54 -0.26 -18.26 18.69
CA LEU A 54 -0.08 -16.81 18.78
C LEU A 54 -0.89 -16.22 19.93
N GLU A 55 -0.23 -15.38 20.73
CA GLU A 55 -0.88 -14.59 21.77
C GLU A 55 -1.52 -13.32 21.19
N PRO A 56 -2.67 -12.86 21.74
CA PRO A 56 -3.31 -11.63 21.29
C PRO A 56 -2.42 -10.40 21.51
N ARG A 57 -2.27 -9.58 20.46
CA ARG A 57 -1.47 -8.34 20.49
C ARG A 57 -1.86 -7.40 19.35
N THR A 58 -1.38 -6.18 19.44
CA THR A 58 -1.54 -5.15 18.39
C THR A 58 -0.18 -4.60 18.05
N GLU A 59 0.13 -4.56 16.75
CA GLU A 59 1.38 -4.02 16.23
C GLU A 59 1.13 -2.77 15.39
N ARG A 60 2.13 -1.89 15.33
CA ARG A 60 2.09 -0.64 14.56
C ARG A 60 3.18 -0.55 13.48
N HIS A 61 3.86 -1.66 13.22
CA HIS A 61 4.81 -1.78 12.13
C HIS A 61 4.11 -1.62 10.78
N VAL A 62 4.78 -1.02 9.81
CA VAL A 62 4.28 -0.98 8.44
C VAL A 62 4.58 -2.33 7.78
N VAL A 63 3.58 -2.90 7.11
CA VAL A 63 3.66 -4.21 6.45
C VAL A 63 2.91 -4.14 5.12
N SER A 64 3.25 -5.02 4.18
CA SER A 64 2.61 -5.05 2.86
C SER A 64 1.73 -6.28 2.69
N GLN A 65 0.69 -6.16 1.85
CA GLN A 65 -0.13 -7.32 1.47
C GLN A 65 0.67 -8.41 0.76
N VAL A 66 1.75 -8.05 0.03
CA VAL A 66 2.60 -9.04 -0.65
C VAL A 66 3.33 -9.96 0.34
N ASP A 67 3.41 -9.56 1.61
CA ASP A 67 4.02 -10.34 2.68
C ASP A 67 3.11 -11.50 3.15
N LEU A 68 1.82 -11.48 2.82
CA LEU A 68 0.86 -12.49 3.31
C LEU A 68 1.14 -13.89 2.77
N VAL A 69 1.40 -14.03 1.46
CA VAL A 69 1.69 -15.33 0.84
C VAL A 69 2.95 -15.98 1.44
N PRO A 70 4.13 -15.32 1.49
CA PRO A 70 5.31 -15.92 2.10
C PRO A 70 5.11 -16.19 3.60
N THR A 71 4.35 -15.35 4.32
CA THR A 71 3.99 -15.60 5.72
C THR A 71 3.20 -16.90 5.90
N LEU A 72 2.16 -17.11 5.09
CA LEU A 72 1.32 -18.29 5.19
C LEU A 72 2.09 -19.57 4.83
N LEU A 73 2.93 -19.54 3.79
CA LEU A 73 3.77 -20.67 3.41
C LEU A 73 4.75 -21.03 4.54
N ASP A 74 5.44 -20.05 5.11
CA ASP A 74 6.37 -20.24 6.24
C ASP A 74 5.65 -20.84 7.47
N MET A 75 4.50 -20.28 7.85
CA MET A 75 3.71 -20.78 8.98
C MET A 75 3.19 -22.20 8.77
N LEU A 76 2.92 -22.60 7.52
CA LEU A 76 2.51 -23.96 7.15
C LEU A 76 3.71 -24.92 7.00
N GLY A 77 4.95 -24.45 7.18
CA GLY A 77 6.16 -25.25 6.98
C GLY A 77 6.41 -25.62 5.51
N ALA A 78 5.80 -24.88 4.57
CA ALA A 78 6.00 -25.04 3.14
C ALA A 78 7.22 -24.25 2.66
N MET A 79 7.75 -24.62 1.50
CA MET A 79 8.80 -23.85 0.84
C MET A 79 8.26 -22.49 0.41
N VAL A 80 8.96 -21.41 0.75
CA VAL A 80 8.70 -20.05 0.25
C VAL A 80 9.52 -19.84 -1.02
N PRO A 81 8.90 -19.67 -2.21
CA PRO A 81 9.63 -19.42 -3.45
C PRO A 81 10.40 -18.10 -3.41
N GLU A 82 11.63 -18.09 -3.90
CA GLU A 82 12.47 -16.88 -4.02
C GLU A 82 11.90 -15.84 -5.01
N THR A 83 10.93 -16.25 -5.85
CA THR A 83 10.24 -15.35 -6.79
C THR A 83 9.22 -14.43 -6.10
N LEU A 84 8.82 -14.72 -4.87
CA LEU A 84 7.95 -13.84 -4.09
C LEU A 84 8.74 -12.63 -3.60
N GLN A 85 8.21 -11.44 -3.86
CA GLN A 85 8.85 -10.18 -3.46
C GLN A 85 8.61 -9.83 -1.98
N GLY A 86 7.53 -10.35 -1.39
CA GLY A 86 7.20 -10.13 0.02
C GLY A 86 8.10 -10.93 0.96
N ILE A 87 8.05 -10.57 2.24
CA ILE A 87 8.85 -11.20 3.29
C ILE A 87 7.90 -11.82 4.32
N SER A 88 8.23 -13.00 4.85
CA SER A 88 7.43 -13.60 5.92
C SER A 88 7.37 -12.69 7.16
N LEU A 89 6.16 -12.39 7.61
CA LEU A 89 5.86 -11.69 8.86
C LEU A 89 5.90 -12.62 10.07
N ARG A 90 6.23 -13.90 9.91
CA ARG A 90 6.30 -14.84 11.05
C ARG A 90 7.19 -14.35 12.19
N PRO A 91 8.40 -13.76 11.96
CA PRO A 91 9.20 -13.19 13.04
C PRO A 91 8.47 -12.08 13.79
N LEU A 92 7.72 -11.24 13.05
CA LEU A 92 6.85 -10.24 13.65
C LEU A 92 5.81 -10.97 14.49
N LEU A 93 5.00 -11.86 13.93
CA LEU A 93 3.91 -12.58 14.60
C LEU A 93 4.35 -13.37 15.85
N GLU A 94 5.58 -13.88 15.91
CA GLU A 94 6.08 -14.65 17.06
C GLU A 94 6.80 -13.78 18.10
N SER A 95 7.54 -12.74 17.68
CA SER A 95 8.48 -12.03 18.57
C SER A 95 8.25 -10.52 18.74
N GLY A 96 7.31 -9.92 18.01
CA GLY A 96 7.10 -8.47 18.04
C GLY A 96 8.13 -7.68 17.24
N LYS A 97 8.99 -8.35 16.46
CA LYS A 97 10.06 -7.69 15.71
C LYS A 97 9.86 -7.88 14.21
N PRO A 98 9.78 -6.80 13.41
CA PRO A 98 9.64 -6.92 11.97
C PRO A 98 10.93 -7.48 11.35
N PRO A 99 10.86 -8.02 10.12
CA PRO A 99 12.04 -8.31 9.31
C PRO A 99 12.91 -7.05 9.10
N SER A 100 14.19 -7.23 8.78
CA SER A 100 15.20 -6.15 8.71
C SER A 100 14.96 -5.05 7.64
N SER A 101 13.96 -5.21 6.77
CA SER A 101 13.50 -4.19 5.83
C SER A 101 11.98 -4.16 5.87
N SER A 102 11.41 -3.10 6.41
CA SER A 102 9.96 -2.91 6.52
C SER A 102 9.44 -1.75 5.67
N ASP A 103 10.23 -1.22 4.73
CA ASP A 103 9.65 -0.26 3.78
C ASP A 103 8.53 -0.93 2.97
N VAL A 104 7.41 -0.23 2.86
CA VAL A 104 6.26 -0.62 2.03
C VAL A 104 6.27 0.22 0.76
N PHE A 105 6.06 -0.45 -0.37
CA PHE A 105 5.99 0.16 -1.69
C PHE A 105 4.58 -0.01 -2.23
N VAL A 106 4.02 1.06 -2.79
CA VAL A 106 2.66 1.07 -3.37
C VAL A 106 2.73 1.64 -4.78
N GLU A 107 1.99 1.00 -5.68
CA GLU A 107 2.04 1.28 -7.11
C GLU A 107 0.65 1.61 -7.63
N TRP A 108 0.61 2.59 -8.52
CA TRP A 108 -0.48 2.79 -9.46
C TRP A 108 0.15 2.97 -10.82
N THR A 109 -0.23 2.18 -11.82
CA THR A 109 0.36 2.24 -13.16
C THR A 109 -0.47 3.11 -14.10
N GLY A 110 -1.59 3.66 -13.64
CA GLY A 110 -2.56 4.27 -14.53
C GLY A 110 -3.37 3.22 -15.29
N THR A 111 -4.27 3.69 -16.13
CA THR A 111 -5.14 2.83 -16.95
C THR A 111 -4.66 2.85 -18.39
N ASP A 112 -3.76 1.92 -18.78
CA ASP A 112 -3.26 1.83 -20.17
C ASP A 112 -4.31 1.28 -21.14
N GLU A 113 -5.28 0.49 -20.66
CA GLU A 113 -6.40 0.00 -21.45
C GLU A 113 -7.69 0.04 -20.64
N ALA A 114 -8.51 1.07 -20.83
CA ALA A 114 -9.97 0.96 -20.89
C ALA A 114 -10.61 2.35 -20.99
N PRO A 115 -11.80 2.46 -21.61
CA PRO A 115 -12.79 3.43 -21.17
C PRO A 115 -13.19 3.08 -19.72
N SER A 116 -12.31 3.33 -18.75
CA SER A 116 -12.44 2.84 -17.36
C SER A 116 -13.04 3.92 -16.48
N MET A 117 -14.26 3.68 -15.99
CA MET A 117 -15.08 4.50 -15.08
C MET A 117 -15.46 5.92 -15.56
N LEU A 118 -14.64 6.52 -16.43
CA LEU A 118 -14.79 7.81 -17.09
C LEU A 118 -15.22 7.69 -18.56
N GLY A 119 -15.46 6.45 -19.03
CA GLY A 119 -15.83 6.13 -20.42
C GLY A 119 -14.77 6.58 -21.43
N ASP A 120 -15.07 6.44 -22.73
CA ASP A 120 -14.32 7.12 -23.77
C ASP A 120 -14.11 8.60 -23.38
N ALA A 121 -13.06 9.25 -23.88
CA ALA A 121 -12.73 10.66 -23.57
C ALA A 121 -13.91 11.67 -23.74
N GLN A 122 -15.06 11.23 -24.27
CA GLN A 122 -16.32 11.95 -24.37
C GLN A 122 -17.26 11.84 -23.14
N ALA A 123 -17.04 10.92 -22.20
CA ALA A 123 -17.98 10.64 -21.09
C ALA A 123 -17.40 10.95 -19.70
N ILE A 124 -16.52 11.96 -19.58
CA ILE A 124 -16.12 12.46 -18.27
C ILE A 124 -17.39 12.86 -17.50
N PRO A 125 -17.72 12.24 -16.36
CA PRO A 125 -18.89 12.60 -15.59
C PRO A 125 -18.87 14.09 -15.24
N ASP A 126 -20.03 14.74 -15.29
CA ASP A 126 -20.13 16.20 -15.13
C ASP A 126 -19.57 16.70 -13.80
N TYR A 127 -19.56 15.87 -12.76
CA TYR A 127 -18.96 16.21 -11.47
C TYR A 127 -17.42 16.30 -11.54
N LEU A 128 -16.75 15.52 -12.41
CA LEU A 128 -15.30 15.54 -12.59
C LEU A 128 -14.85 16.69 -13.52
N LYS A 129 -15.70 17.13 -14.46
CA LYS A 129 -15.40 18.30 -15.32
C LYS A 129 -15.15 19.59 -14.53
N LYS A 130 -15.62 19.66 -13.28
CA LYS A 130 -15.36 20.80 -12.37
C LYS A 130 -13.97 20.77 -11.74
N LEU A 131 -13.28 19.63 -11.77
CA LEU A 131 -11.97 19.45 -11.15
C LEU A 131 -10.80 19.84 -12.07
N GLY A 132 -11.03 19.91 -13.39
CA GLY A 132 -10.00 20.28 -14.35
C GLY A 132 -10.45 20.11 -15.79
N SER A 133 -9.59 20.50 -16.73
CA SER A 133 -9.85 20.27 -18.15
C SER A 133 -9.86 18.76 -18.47
N PRO A 134 -10.57 18.32 -19.52
CA PRO A 134 -10.55 16.93 -19.96
C PRO A 134 -9.15 16.36 -20.23
N GLU A 135 -8.20 17.22 -20.59
CA GLU A 135 -6.81 16.83 -20.79
C GLU A 135 -6.05 16.65 -19.47
N GLN A 136 -6.25 17.56 -18.51
CA GLN A 136 -5.67 17.42 -17.17
C GLN A 136 -6.18 16.15 -16.47
N LEU A 137 -7.49 15.87 -16.58
CA LEU A 137 -8.10 14.68 -15.99
C LEU A 137 -7.56 13.39 -16.62
N ARG A 138 -7.39 13.35 -17.95
CA ARG A 138 -6.78 12.21 -18.64
C ARG A 138 -5.32 12.01 -18.27
N ARG A 139 -4.54 13.08 -18.16
CA ARG A 139 -3.14 12.99 -17.73
C ARG A 139 -3.02 12.47 -16.30
N ALA A 140 -3.93 12.87 -15.42
CA ALA A 140 -4.00 12.37 -14.04
C ALA A 140 -4.39 10.90 -13.95
N SER A 141 -5.29 10.41 -14.81
CA SER A 141 -5.69 8.99 -14.78
C SER A 141 -4.59 8.03 -15.25
N VAL A 142 -3.64 8.51 -16.04
CA VAL A 142 -2.55 7.68 -16.61
C VAL A 142 -1.18 7.96 -15.99
N ASP A 143 -1.10 8.81 -14.96
CA ASP A 143 0.17 9.10 -14.31
C ASP A 143 0.56 7.93 -13.38
N PRO A 144 1.68 7.23 -13.63
CA PRO A 144 2.05 6.08 -12.83
C PRO A 144 2.70 6.55 -11.52
N LEU A 145 1.96 6.41 -10.43
CA LEU A 145 2.44 6.78 -9.11
C LEU A 145 3.29 5.67 -8.50
N ARG A 146 4.40 6.06 -7.86
CA ARG A 146 5.24 5.17 -7.04
C ARG A 146 5.39 5.77 -5.65
N THR A 147 5.01 5.01 -4.65
CA THR A 147 5.00 5.46 -3.26
C THR A 147 5.89 4.57 -2.42
N VAL A 148 6.67 5.18 -1.53
CA VAL A 148 7.39 4.47 -0.46
C VAL A 148 6.93 4.99 0.90
N ILE A 149 6.62 4.07 1.80
CA ILE A 149 6.33 4.32 3.20
C ILE A 149 7.40 3.61 4.02
N THR A 150 8.17 4.36 4.80
CA THR A 150 9.25 3.81 5.61
C THR A 150 8.77 3.38 6.99
N GLU A 151 9.55 2.56 7.70
CA GLU A 151 9.26 2.11 9.06
C GLU A 151 9.00 3.27 10.05
N ASN A 152 9.75 4.36 9.92
CA ASN A 152 9.55 5.57 10.72
C ASN A 152 8.39 6.44 10.21
N ARG A 153 7.50 5.88 9.39
CA ARG A 153 6.26 6.46 8.86
C ARG A 153 6.45 7.76 8.07
N TRP A 154 7.53 7.86 7.30
CA TRP A 154 7.63 8.87 6.25
C TRP A 154 7.08 8.31 4.96
N LYS A 155 6.34 9.14 4.22
CA LYS A 155 5.70 8.76 2.97
C LYS A 155 6.08 9.71 1.85
N LEU A 156 6.60 9.16 0.77
CA LEU A 156 6.89 9.89 -0.46
C LEU A 156 6.04 9.32 -1.58
N VAL A 157 5.26 10.18 -2.23
CA VAL A 157 4.52 9.88 -3.46
C VAL A 157 5.26 10.53 -4.64
N HIS A 158 5.67 9.72 -5.60
CA HIS A 158 6.32 10.17 -6.82
C HIS A 158 5.35 10.11 -8.01
N SER A 159 5.19 11.23 -8.70
CA SER A 159 4.33 11.47 -9.85
C SER A 159 5.24 11.94 -11.00
N PRO A 160 5.65 11.04 -11.91
CA PRO A 160 6.66 11.36 -12.91
C PRO A 160 6.14 12.29 -14.02
N ASN A 161 4.85 12.19 -14.39
CA ASN A 161 4.34 12.94 -15.55
C ASN A 161 3.62 14.26 -15.18
N LEU A 162 3.20 14.40 -13.93
CA LEU A 162 2.48 15.59 -13.46
C LEU A 162 3.26 16.43 -12.45
N GLU A 163 4.44 15.97 -12.02
CA GLU A 163 5.27 16.64 -11.00
C GLU A 163 4.49 16.92 -9.69
N CYS A 164 3.40 16.18 -9.46
CA CYS A 164 2.53 16.31 -8.29
C CYS A 164 3.06 15.45 -7.14
N HIS A 165 4.33 15.65 -6.80
CA HIS A 165 4.98 14.92 -5.72
C HIS A 165 4.42 15.32 -4.36
N ALA A 166 4.41 14.36 -3.44
CA ALA A 166 4.03 14.62 -2.05
C ALA A 166 4.98 13.96 -1.07
N LEU A 167 5.26 14.65 0.03
CA LEU A 167 6.01 14.13 1.17
C LEU A 167 5.19 14.39 2.43
N TYR A 168 4.99 13.35 3.23
CA TYR A 168 4.27 13.43 4.51
C TYR A 168 5.08 12.76 5.64
N ASP A 169 5.08 13.40 6.81
CA ASP A 169 5.45 12.75 8.08
C ASP A 169 4.17 12.24 8.75
N LEU A 170 3.85 10.96 8.60
CA LEU A 170 2.58 10.43 9.10
C LEU A 170 2.53 10.35 10.64
N ASN A 171 3.63 10.61 11.35
CA ASN A 171 3.59 10.75 12.81
C ASN A 171 3.07 12.13 13.22
N ALA A 172 3.47 13.17 12.50
CA ALA A 172 3.08 14.56 12.77
C ALA A 172 1.79 14.97 12.04
N ASP A 173 1.57 14.39 10.86
CA ASP A 173 0.46 14.65 9.96
C ASP A 173 -0.19 13.32 9.50
N PRO A 174 -0.88 12.61 10.40
CA PRO A 174 -1.48 11.31 10.08
C PRO A 174 -2.63 11.39 9.08
N LEU A 175 -3.16 12.59 8.82
CA LEU A 175 -4.23 12.85 7.85
C LEU A 175 -3.68 13.43 6.55
N GLU A 176 -2.36 13.47 6.36
CA GLU A 176 -1.72 13.87 5.09
C GLU A 176 -2.22 15.22 4.54
N CYS A 177 -2.47 16.17 5.43
CA CYS A 177 -3.04 17.48 5.10
C CYS A 177 -1.97 18.53 4.75
N ASN A 178 -0.68 18.25 5.03
CA ASN A 178 0.42 19.18 4.84
C ASN A 178 1.53 18.56 3.97
N ASN A 179 1.51 18.85 2.68
CA ASN A 179 2.53 18.39 1.76
C ASN A 179 3.87 19.12 1.99
N LEU A 180 4.87 18.38 2.48
CA LEU A 180 6.20 18.87 2.82
C LEU A 180 7.20 18.87 1.65
N TYR A 181 6.80 18.39 0.48
CA TYR A 181 7.73 18.09 -0.61
C TYR A 181 8.55 19.31 -1.09
N GLY A 182 7.91 20.48 -1.14
CA GLY A 182 8.54 21.73 -1.61
C GLY A 182 9.38 22.47 -0.56
N ALA A 183 9.39 22.02 0.70
CA ALA A 183 10.11 22.70 1.77
C ALA A 183 11.61 22.39 1.73
N ALA A 184 12.44 23.43 1.78
CA ALA A 184 13.89 23.30 1.65
C ALA A 184 14.53 22.43 2.75
N GLU A 185 13.98 22.45 3.97
CA GLU A 185 14.45 21.58 5.07
C GLU A 185 14.26 20.08 4.81
N HIS A 186 13.43 19.69 3.84
CA HIS A 186 13.11 18.29 3.55
C HIS A 186 13.75 17.75 2.27
N THR A 187 14.58 18.52 1.56
CA THR A 187 15.23 18.09 0.32
C THR A 187 16.07 16.81 0.51
N GLU A 188 16.86 16.71 1.58
CA GLU A 188 17.64 15.49 1.86
C GLU A 188 16.74 14.27 2.10
N ARG A 189 15.60 14.47 2.78
CA ARG A 189 14.63 13.40 3.04
C ARG A 189 14.05 12.86 1.74
N VAL A 190 13.63 13.76 0.85
CA VAL A 190 13.11 13.41 -0.47
C VAL A 190 14.14 12.56 -1.23
N GLU A 191 15.40 12.96 -1.26
CA GLU A 191 16.45 12.24 -1.97
C GLU A 191 16.75 10.85 -1.39
N VAL A 192 16.69 10.71 -0.06
CA VAL A 192 16.77 9.38 0.60
C VAL A 192 15.62 8.48 0.17
N MET A 193 14.40 9.00 0.13
CA MET A 193 13.21 8.22 -0.20
C MET A 193 13.14 7.88 -1.70
N ARG A 194 13.54 8.80 -2.59
CA ARG A 194 13.72 8.53 -4.02
C ARG A 194 14.75 7.43 -4.27
N ARG A 195 15.85 7.43 -3.52
CA ARG A 195 16.85 6.35 -3.61
C ARG A 195 16.27 4.99 -3.22
N ARG A 196 15.42 4.94 -2.20
CA ARG A 196 14.71 3.71 -1.82
C ARG A 196 13.79 3.23 -2.94
N LEU A 197 13.03 4.12 -3.57
CA LEU A 197 12.21 3.80 -4.75
C LEU A 197 13.04 3.23 -5.90
N ARG A 198 14.16 3.88 -6.27
CA ARG A 198 15.08 3.36 -7.30
C ARG A 198 15.62 1.97 -6.97
N GLN A 199 16.06 1.77 -5.73
CA GLN A 199 16.61 0.49 -5.29
C GLN A 199 15.56 -0.62 -5.32
N TRP A 200 14.33 -0.30 -4.91
CA TRP A 200 13.21 -1.21 -5.02
C TRP A 200 12.90 -1.51 -6.50
N GLY A 201 12.80 -0.49 -7.36
CA GLY A 201 12.53 -0.66 -8.78
C GLY A 201 13.57 -1.54 -9.48
N ALA A 202 14.86 -1.31 -9.22
CA ALA A 202 15.94 -2.13 -9.77
C ALA A 202 15.87 -3.59 -9.31
N ARG A 203 15.38 -3.85 -8.10
CA ARG A 203 15.22 -5.21 -7.56
C ARG A 203 13.97 -5.91 -8.09
N THR A 204 12.89 -5.16 -8.35
CA THR A 204 11.60 -5.71 -8.78
C THR A 204 11.42 -5.73 -10.30
N GLY A 205 12.28 -5.02 -11.04
CA GLY A 205 12.11 -4.81 -12.48
C GLY A 205 11.06 -3.74 -12.81
N ASP A 206 10.78 -2.83 -11.87
CA ASP A 206 9.86 -1.71 -12.12
C ASP A 206 10.61 -0.54 -12.77
N ASP A 207 10.34 -0.31 -14.06
CA ASP A 207 11.02 0.71 -14.87
C ASP A 207 10.67 2.14 -14.43
N VAL A 208 9.44 2.38 -13.96
CA VAL A 208 8.99 3.70 -13.50
C VAL A 208 9.79 4.14 -12.27
N ALA A 209 9.88 3.29 -11.26
CA ALA A 209 10.63 3.59 -10.05
C ALA A 209 12.14 3.63 -10.27
N SER A 210 12.65 2.84 -11.22
CA SER A 210 14.07 2.83 -11.59
C SER A 210 14.53 4.14 -12.24
N ALA A 211 13.61 4.91 -12.83
CA ALA A 211 13.89 6.18 -13.50
C ALA A 211 13.83 7.43 -12.58
N ILE A 212 13.44 7.28 -11.31
CA ILE A 212 13.30 8.35 -10.30
C ILE A 212 14.67 8.89 -9.88
#